data_AF-A0A523YHH4-F1
#
_entry.id   AF-A0A523YHH4-F1
#
_cell.length_a   1.000
_cell.length_b   1.000
_cell.length_c   1.000
_cell.angle_alpha   90.00
_cell.angle_beta   90.00
_cell.angle_gamma   90.00
#
_symmetry.space_group_name_H-M   'P 1'
#
loop_
_entity.id
_entity.type
_entity.pdbx_description
1 polymer ?
#
loop_
_entity_poly.entity_id
_entity_poly.type
_entity_poly.pdbx_seq_one_letter_code
_entity_poly.pdbx_strand_id
1 'polypeptide(L)'
;MKLKLFILTVIGLSFTACTSTNNVPAPSTSKITYQKPTAAKLEVYQKTMMRVASGIKDDPNYNRIALDTPEKKAWFKDLTYRLWDRQITRHQFISEGLQKYPTHKYEFEFIARGFSS
;
A
#
# COMPACT_ATOMS: atom_id res chain seq x y z
N MET A 1 -52.63 43.16 -30.39
CA MET A 1 -51.66 44.28 -30.42
C MET A 1 -50.75 44.12 -29.21
N LYS A 2 -49.49 43.73 -29.42
CA LYS A 2 -48.25 44.54 -29.29
C LYS A 2 -47.98 45.00 -27.84
N LEU A 3 -47.08 44.32 -27.11
CA LEU A 3 -45.65 44.67 -26.89
C LEU A 3 -45.51 45.76 -25.79
N LYS A 4 -44.81 45.58 -24.66
CA LYS A 4 -43.34 45.52 -24.55
C LYS A 4 -42.86 45.06 -23.15
N LEU A 5 -41.75 44.33 -23.19
CA LEU A 5 -40.82 43.98 -22.10
C LEU A 5 -40.39 45.18 -21.25
N PHE A 6 -40.10 44.93 -19.97
CA PHE A 6 -38.91 45.50 -19.32
C PHE A 6 -38.18 44.43 -18.50
N ILE A 7 -36.93 44.20 -18.91
CA ILE A 7 -35.91 43.36 -18.28
C ILE A 7 -35.26 44.19 -17.17
N LEU A 8 -35.16 43.63 -15.96
CA LEU A 8 -34.26 44.10 -14.91
C LEU A 8 -33.26 42.99 -14.60
N THR A 9 -32.10 43.08 -15.24
CA THR A 9 -30.90 42.28 -14.97
C THR A 9 -30.27 42.74 -13.67
N VAL A 10 -30.46 41.99 -12.60
CA VAL A 10 -29.59 42.08 -11.41
C VAL A 10 -28.39 41.16 -11.67
N ILE A 11 -27.25 41.77 -11.99
CA ILE A 11 -25.95 41.10 -12.00
C ILE A 11 -25.58 40.88 -10.53
N GLY A 12 -26.06 39.77 -9.96
CA GLY A 12 -25.52 39.25 -8.72
C GLY A 12 -24.18 38.61 -9.05
N LEU A 13 -23.08 39.26 -8.65
CA LEU A 13 -21.77 38.64 -8.53
C LEU A 13 -21.86 37.57 -7.42
N SER A 14 -22.32 36.38 -7.78
CA SER A 14 -22.14 35.20 -6.95
C SER A 14 -20.66 34.83 -7.01
N PHE A 15 -19.90 35.25 -6.00
CA PHE A 15 -18.69 34.52 -5.62
C PHE A 15 -19.14 33.12 -5.19
N THR A 16 -19.25 32.22 -6.18
CA THR A 16 -19.17 30.79 -5.91
C THR A 16 -17.74 30.57 -5.45
N ALA A 17 -17.55 30.62 -4.13
CA ALA A 17 -16.43 29.93 -3.52
C ALA A 17 -16.62 28.46 -3.90
N CYS A 18 -15.96 28.03 -4.97
CA CYS A 18 -15.66 26.64 -5.20
C CYS A 18 -14.81 26.22 -4.00
N THR A 19 -15.45 25.73 -2.94
CA THR A 19 -14.79 24.80 -2.05
C THR A 19 -14.34 23.68 -2.95
N SER A 20 -13.05 23.66 -3.26
CA SER A 20 -12.40 22.50 -3.85
C SER A 20 -12.58 21.38 -2.84
N THR A 21 -13.69 20.66 -2.95
CA THR A 21 -13.81 19.32 -2.38
C THR A 21 -12.72 18.55 -3.10
N ASN A 22 -11.54 18.48 -2.48
CA ASN A 22 -10.55 17.49 -2.78
C ASN A 22 -11.21 16.15 -2.46
N ASN A 23 -12.01 15.66 -3.41
CA ASN A 23 -12.28 14.25 -3.58
C ASN A 23 -10.94 13.63 -3.95
N VAL A 24 -10.05 13.50 -2.96
CA VAL A 24 -9.01 12.49 -3.00
C VAL A 24 -9.80 11.21 -3.17
N PRO A 25 -9.72 10.52 -4.32
CA PRO A 25 -10.31 9.21 -4.43
C PRO A 25 -9.69 8.40 -3.31
N ALA A 26 -10.50 7.92 -2.35
CA ALA A 26 -10.05 6.92 -1.40
C ALA A 26 -9.35 5.84 -2.25
N PRO A 27 -8.09 5.48 -1.96
CA PRO A 27 -7.38 4.52 -2.78
C PRO A 27 -8.27 3.30 -2.89
N SER A 28 -8.77 3.03 -4.10
CA SER A 28 -9.68 1.93 -4.33
C SER A 28 -8.88 0.69 -3.98
N THR A 29 -9.22 0.08 -2.84
CA THR A 29 -8.73 -1.23 -2.46
C THR A 29 -9.36 -2.20 -3.45
N SER A 30 -8.81 -2.26 -4.67
CA SER A 30 -9.02 -3.35 -5.60
C SER A 30 -8.85 -4.60 -4.75
N LYS A 31 -9.91 -5.41 -4.62
CA LYS A 31 -9.82 -6.67 -3.87
C LYS A 31 -8.85 -7.55 -4.64
N ILE A 32 -7.55 -7.45 -4.32
CA ILE A 32 -6.53 -8.27 -4.95
C ILE A 32 -6.78 -9.68 -4.44
N THR A 33 -7.34 -10.52 -5.30
CA THR A 33 -7.52 -11.93 -5.02
C THR A 33 -6.16 -12.55 -4.86
N TYR A 34 -5.89 -13.04 -3.65
CA TYR A 34 -4.66 -13.75 -3.34
C TYR A 34 -4.47 -14.94 -4.29
N GLN A 35 -3.30 -15.02 -4.90
CA GLN A 35 -2.87 -16.19 -5.66
C GLN A 35 -1.79 -16.94 -4.87
N LYS A 36 -2.08 -18.20 -4.54
CA LYS A 36 -1.13 -19.07 -3.85
C LYS A 36 0.09 -19.35 -4.75
N PRO A 37 1.32 -19.41 -4.20
CA PRO A 37 2.50 -19.79 -4.96
C PRO A 37 2.38 -21.16 -5.64
N THR A 38 2.80 -21.23 -6.90
CA THR A 38 3.15 -22.49 -7.55
C THR A 38 4.48 -23.01 -6.98
N ALA A 39 4.78 -24.30 -7.13
CA ALA A 39 6.03 -24.89 -6.64
C ALA A 39 7.27 -24.18 -7.22
N ALA A 40 7.25 -23.87 -8.52
CA ALA A 40 8.34 -23.14 -9.18
C ALA A 40 8.52 -21.71 -8.63
N LYS A 41 7.41 -20.96 -8.45
CA LYS A 41 7.48 -19.61 -7.84
C LYS A 41 7.97 -19.66 -6.40
N LEU A 42 7.55 -20.67 -5.64
CA LEU A 42 7.94 -20.83 -4.25
C LEU A 42 9.46 -20.97 -4.09
N GLU A 43 10.10 -21.74 -4.96
CA GLU A 43 11.56 -21.93 -4.93
C GLU A 43 12.31 -20.61 -5.21
N VAL A 44 11.88 -19.86 -6.23
CA VAL A 44 12.49 -18.57 -6.57
C VAL A 44 12.25 -17.53 -5.46
N TYR A 45 11.04 -17.50 -4.91
CA TYR A 45 10.71 -16.66 -3.77
C TYR A 45 11.59 -16.98 -2.55
N GLN A 46 11.80 -18.26 -2.21
CA GLN A 46 12.65 -18.67 -1.10
C GLN A 46 14.10 -18.20 -1.28
N LYS A 47 14.66 -18.38 -2.48
CA LYS A 47 16.00 -17.88 -2.83
C LYS A 47 16.10 -16.36 -2.69
N THR A 48 15.08 -15.63 -3.14
CA THR A 48 15.02 -14.17 -3.03
C THR A 48 14.92 -13.74 -1.56
N MET A 49 14.05 -14.37 -0.78
CA MET A 49 13.87 -14.08 0.64
C MET A 49 15.14 -14.34 1.44
N MET A 50 15.91 -15.39 1.11
CA MET A 50 17.21 -15.64 1.72
C MET A 50 18.21 -14.52 1.46
N ARG A 51 18.23 -13.93 0.26
CA ARG A 51 19.05 -12.76 -0.07
C ARG A 51 18.63 -11.51 0.71
N VAL A 52 17.33 -11.28 0.85
CA VAL A 52 16.84 -10.18 1.70
C VAL A 52 17.26 -10.42 3.16
N ALA A 53 17.15 -11.67 3.63
CA ALA A 53 17.50 -12.04 4.99
C ALA A 53 19.02 -11.97 5.27
N SER A 54 19.89 -12.15 4.28
CA SER A 54 21.33 -11.98 4.50
C SER A 54 21.68 -10.53 4.82
N GLY A 55 21.02 -9.55 4.19
CA GLY A 55 21.25 -8.13 4.46
C GLY A 55 20.82 -7.69 5.87
N ILE A 56 19.94 -8.45 6.54
CA ILE A 56 19.51 -8.15 7.91
C ILE A 56 20.68 -8.24 8.90
N LYS A 57 21.61 -9.18 8.70
CA LYS A 57 22.71 -9.42 9.64
C LYS A 57 23.68 -8.24 9.71
N ASP A 58 23.83 -7.54 8.59
CA ASP A 58 24.79 -6.45 8.43
C ASP A 58 24.16 -5.08 8.73
N ASP A 59 22.86 -5.03 9.03
CA ASP A 59 22.12 -3.80 9.28
C ASP A 59 21.97 -3.52 10.78
N PRO A 60 22.67 -2.52 11.34
CA PRO A 60 22.62 -2.21 12.76
C PRO A 60 21.27 -1.60 13.20
N ASN A 61 20.45 -1.13 12.26
CA ASN A 61 19.15 -0.53 12.56
C ASN A 61 18.01 -1.55 12.50
N TYR A 62 18.29 -2.78 12.03
CA TYR A 62 17.25 -3.78 11.87
C TYR A 62 16.86 -4.40 13.20
N ASN A 63 15.65 -4.09 13.67
CA ASN A 63 15.05 -4.70 14.85
C ASN A 63 14.17 -5.89 14.46
N ARG A 64 14.59 -7.10 14.82
CA ARG A 64 13.91 -8.34 14.44
C ARG A 64 12.41 -8.33 14.75
N ILE A 65 11.60 -8.54 13.71
CA ILE A 65 10.16 -8.79 13.83
C ILE A 65 9.93 -10.12 14.57
N ALA A 66 9.18 -10.10 15.68
CA ALA A 66 8.88 -11.28 16.49
C ALA A 66 7.88 -12.20 15.77
N LEU A 67 8.40 -13.19 15.05
CA LEU A 67 7.67 -14.26 14.35
C LEU A 67 7.83 -15.59 15.09
N ASP A 68 7.44 -15.62 16.36
CA ASP A 68 7.58 -16.74 17.29
C ASP A 68 6.58 -17.87 17.03
N THR A 69 5.36 -17.57 16.60
CA THR A 69 4.32 -18.58 16.35
C THR A 69 4.25 -19.02 14.88
N PRO A 70 3.76 -20.25 14.59
CA PRO A 70 3.53 -20.72 13.22
C PRO A 70 2.61 -19.79 12.41
N GLU A 71 1.58 -19.24 13.04
CA GLU A 71 0.59 -18.36 12.40
C GLU A 71 1.22 -17.02 12.02
N LYS A 72 2.08 -16.45 12.88
CA LYS A 72 2.83 -15.23 12.56
C LYS A 72 3.81 -15.47 11.41
N LYS A 73 4.52 -16.60 11.42
CA LYS A 73 5.42 -16.98 10.32
C LYS A 73 4.66 -17.17 9.00
N ALA A 74 3.52 -17.86 9.04
CA ALA A 74 2.68 -18.09 7.87
C ALA A 74 2.14 -16.77 7.30
N TRP A 75 1.60 -15.90 8.16
CA TRP A 75 1.14 -14.57 7.78
C TRP A 75 2.25 -13.72 7.16
N PHE A 76 3.44 -13.70 7.76
CA PHE A 76 4.54 -12.89 7.25
C PHE A 76 5.07 -13.42 5.91
N LYS A 77 5.14 -14.75 5.77
CA LYS A 77 5.49 -15.42 4.51
C LYS A 77 4.47 -15.09 3.42
N ASP A 78 3.19 -15.10 3.74
CA ASP A 78 2.12 -14.72 2.83
C ASP A 78 2.25 -13.26 2.37
N LEU A 79 2.40 -12.35 3.33
CA LEU A 79 2.52 -10.92 3.08
C LEU A 79 3.75 -10.58 2.20
N THR A 80 4.91 -11.17 2.50
CA THR A 80 6.13 -10.96 1.70
C THR A 80 6.06 -11.63 0.33
N TYR A 81 5.40 -12.80 0.22
CA TYR A 81 5.15 -13.43 -1.08
C TYR A 81 4.25 -12.55 -1.96
N ARG A 82 3.16 -12.00 -1.40
CA ARG A 82 2.27 -11.08 -2.11
C ARG A 82 3.03 -9.86 -2.63
N LEU A 83 3.96 -9.32 -1.85
CA LEU A 83 4.81 -8.21 -2.30
C LEU A 83 5.75 -8.65 -3.44
N TRP A 84 6.45 -9.77 -3.27
CA TRP A 84 7.40 -10.29 -4.26
C TRP A 84 6.73 -10.62 -5.60
N ASP A 85 5.55 -11.25 -5.57
CA ASP A 85 4.75 -11.59 -6.74
C ASP A 85 3.93 -10.41 -7.30
N ARG A 86 4.15 -9.20 -6.76
CA ARG A 86 3.49 -7.93 -7.15
C ARG A 86 1.96 -7.97 -7.00
N GLN A 87 1.44 -8.85 -6.14
CA GLN A 87 0.02 -8.89 -5.77
C GLN A 87 -0.35 -7.77 -4.80
N ILE A 88 0.62 -7.12 -4.16
CA ILE A 88 0.39 -5.89 -3.41
C ILE A 88 1.47 -4.87 -3.71
N THR A 89 1.11 -3.61 -3.57
CA THR A 89 2.07 -2.51 -3.61
C THR A 89 2.94 -2.50 -2.36
N ARG A 90 4.10 -1.84 -2.47
CA ARG A 90 4.96 -1.52 -1.33
C ARG A 90 4.21 -0.82 -0.19
N HIS A 91 3.33 0.13 -0.53
CA HIS A 91 2.53 0.85 0.46
C HIS A 91 1.57 -0.08 1.21
N GLN A 92 0.87 -0.97 0.48
CA GLN A 92 -0.01 -1.97 1.09
C GLN A 92 0.77 -2.93 1.99
N PHE A 93 1.94 -3.40 1.55
CA PHE A 93 2.82 -4.24 2.36
C PHE A 93 3.21 -3.58 3.69
N ILE A 94 3.67 -2.33 3.63
CA ILE A 94 4.06 -1.57 4.83
C ILE A 94 2.84 -1.32 5.72
N SER A 95 1.71 -0.90 5.14
CA SER A 95 0.47 -0.63 5.89
C SER A 95 -0.07 -1.87 6.60
N GLU A 96 -0.16 -3.01 5.91
CA GLU A 96 -0.61 -4.29 6.49
C GLU A 96 0.38 -4.79 7.56
N GLY A 97 1.68 -4.63 7.32
CA GLY A 97 2.72 -4.96 8.29
C GLY A 97 2.60 -4.15 9.58
N LEU A 98 2.44 -2.83 9.45
CA LEU A 98 2.34 -1.89 10.56
C LEU A 98 1.05 -2.03 11.38
N GLN A 99 -0.04 -2.55 10.79
CA GLN A 99 -1.24 -2.90 11.56
C GLN A 99 -0.96 -3.96 12.63
N LYS A 100 -0.03 -4.89 12.36
CA LYS A 100 0.32 -5.98 13.28
C LYS A 100 1.58 -5.70 14.10
N TYR A 101 2.50 -4.90 13.56
CA TYR A 101 3.78 -4.54 14.17
C TYR A 101 4.03 -3.03 14.03
N PRO A 102 3.35 -2.16 14.82
CA PRO A 102 3.33 -0.71 14.60
C PRO A 102 4.69 -0.02 14.73
N THR A 103 5.61 -0.60 15.49
CA THR A 103 6.94 -0.05 15.76
C THR A 103 7.99 -0.49 14.74
N HIS A 104 7.63 -1.30 13.74
CA HIS A 104 8.58 -1.97 12.84
C HIS A 104 8.60 -1.38 11.42
N LYS A 105 8.37 -0.07 11.29
CA LYS A 105 8.31 0.61 9.97
C LYS A 105 9.60 0.40 9.18
N TYR A 106 10.74 0.56 9.86
CA TYR A 106 12.05 0.41 9.26
C TYR A 106 12.23 -0.98 8.64
N GLU A 107 11.86 -2.04 9.35
CA GLU A 107 12.02 -3.42 8.88
C GLU A 107 11.16 -3.70 7.66
N PHE A 108 9.89 -3.26 7.65
CA PHE A 108 9.04 -3.43 6.47
C PHE A 108 9.58 -2.64 5.28
N GLU A 109 10.10 -1.43 5.50
CA GLU A 109 10.77 -0.68 4.42
C GLU A 109 12.05 -1.38 3.94
N PHE A 110 12.86 -1.93 4.84
CA PHE A 110 14.05 -2.70 4.52
C PHE A 110 13.70 -3.90 3.63
N ILE A 111 12.76 -4.73 4.06
CA ILE A 111 12.32 -5.92 3.33
C ILE A 111 11.77 -5.53 1.95
N ALA A 112 10.97 -4.46 1.88
CA ALA A 112 10.41 -4.03 0.60
C ALA A 112 11.46 -3.48 -0.37
N ARG A 113 12.55 -2.85 0.12
CA ARG A 113 13.69 -2.49 -0.75
C ARG A 113 14.40 -3.73 -1.27
N GLY A 114 14.59 -4.74 -0.42
CA GLY A 114 15.27 -5.98 -0.79
C GLY A 114 14.60 -6.76 -1.93
N PHE A 115 13.29 -6.60 -2.14
CA PHE A 115 12.57 -7.18 -3.27
C PHE A 115 12.56 -6.33 -4.54
N SER A 116 13.00 -5.08 -4.46
CA SER A 116 13.00 -4.14 -5.59
C SER A 116 14.36 -4.06 -6.31
N SER A 117 15.36 -4.84 -5.85
CA SER A 117 16.72 -4.90 -6.40
C SER A 117 16.90 -5.99 -7.44
#